data_AF-A0A8J7HIW2-F1
#
_entry.id   AF-A0A8J7HIW2-F1
#
_cell.length_a   1.000
_cell.length_b   1.000
_cell.length_c   1.000
_cell.angle_alpha   90.00
_cell.angle_beta   90.00
_cell.angle_gamma   90.00
#
_symmetry.space_group_name_H-M   'P 1'
#
loop_
_entity.id
_entity.type
_entity.pdbx_description
1 polymer ?
#
loop_
_entity_poly.entity_id
_entity_poly.type
_entity_poly.pdbx_seq_one_letter_code
_entity_poly.pdbx_strand_id
1 'polypeptide(L)' 'MTIEQTVIKKLRELPPDKQQEVLDFIQLLKHKSQPKKPRRSLYGLWSDLGIEITETDIAEARQEMWGNFPKDIPL' A
#
# COMPACT_ATOMS: atom_id res chain seq x y z
N MET A 1 -0.54 38.61 1.07
CA MET A 1 -1.05 37.58 1.99
C MET A 1 -0.16 36.36 1.91
N THR A 2 0.18 35.74 3.03
CA THR A 2 0.88 34.45 3.04
C THR A 2 -0.12 33.29 2.97
N ILE A 3 0.34 32.10 2.55
CA ILE A 3 -0.48 30.89 2.53
C ILE A 3 -1.04 30.60 3.94
N GLU A 4 -0.21 30.79 4.96
CA GLU A 4 -0.54 30.55 6.37
C GLU A 4 -1.70 31.46 6.84
N GLN A 5 -1.62 32.75 6.56
CA GLN A 5 -2.67 33.71 6.91
C GLN A 5 -4.00 33.38 6.22
N THR A 6 -3.96 32.91 4.98
CA THR A 6 -5.15 32.53 4.21
C THR A 6 -5.81 31.28 4.80
N VAL A 7 -5.00 30.28 5.17
CA VAL A 7 -5.47 29.05 5.82
C VAL A 7 -6.12 29.35 7.16
N ILE A 8 -5.50 30.20 8.00
CA ILE A 8 -6.06 30.58 9.32
C ILE A 8 -7.42 31.27 9.15
N LYS A 9 -7.53 32.19 8.17
CA LYS A 9 -8.80 32.89 7.91
C LYS A 9 -9.89 31.90 7.50
N LYS A 10 -9.59 31.01 6.56
CA LYS A 10 -10.54 30.00 6.05
C LYS A 10 -10.93 28.99 7.12
N LEU A 11 -10.00 28.58 7.98
CA LEU A 11 -10.27 27.66 9.09
C LEU A 11 -11.29 28.23 10.09
N ARG A 12 -11.17 29.53 10.42
CA ARG A 12 -12.09 30.21 11.34
C ARG A 12 -13.52 30.35 10.79
N GLU A 13 -13.69 30.33 9.47
CA GLU A 13 -15.00 30.35 8.81
C GLU A 13 -15.71 28.98 8.87
N LEU A 14 -15.01 27.89 9.25
CA LEU A 14 -15.56 26.54 9.28
C LEU A 14 -16.23 26.20 10.62
N PRO A 15 -17.30 25.36 10.61
CA PRO A 15 -17.84 24.75 11.82
C PRO A 15 -16.81 23.86 12.54
N PRO A 16 -16.97 23.62 13.86
CA PRO A 16 -16.02 22.83 14.65
C PRO A 16 -15.70 21.45 14.06
N ASP A 17 -16.71 20.73 13.56
CA ASP A 17 -16.54 19.40 12.97
C ASP A 17 -15.64 19.43 11.72
N LYS A 18 -15.76 20.51 10.93
CA LYS A 18 -14.95 20.71 9.72
C LYS A 18 -13.55 21.21 10.03
N GLN A 19 -13.36 21.91 11.15
CA GLN A 19 -12.01 22.24 11.64
C GLN A 19 -11.25 20.97 12.03
N GLN A 20 -11.93 20.00 12.65
CA GLN A 20 -11.35 18.69 12.97
C GLN A 20 -10.94 17.92 11.69
N GLU A 21 -11.79 17.90 10.66
CA GLU A 21 -11.46 17.28 9.37
C GLU A 21 -10.21 17.89 8.72
N VAL A 22 -10.02 19.20 8.83
CA VAL A 22 -8.81 19.87 8.35
C VAL A 22 -7.57 19.45 9.15
N LEU A 23 -7.68 19.29 10.47
CA LEU A 23 -6.58 18.78 11.29
C LEU A 23 -6.19 17.37 10.87
N ASP A 24 -7.16 16.48 10.66
CA ASP A 24 -6.92 15.11 10.21
C ASP A 24 -6.25 15.09 8.83
N PHE A 25 -6.69 15.97 7.93
CA PHE A 25 -6.07 16.12 6.61
C PHE A 25 -4.60 16.59 6.70
N ILE A 26 -4.30 17.54 7.59
CA ILE A 26 -2.91 17.99 7.82
C ILE A 26 -2.05 16.83 8.36
N GLN A 27 -2.59 16.00 9.26
CA GLN A 27 -1.89 14.81 9.74
C GLN A 27 -1.63 13.81 8.60
N LEU A 28 -2.61 13.58 7.74
CA LEU A 28 -2.47 12.75 6.54
C LEU A 28 -1.36 13.26 5.62
N LEU A 29 -1.33 14.57 5.36
CA LEU A 29 -0.28 15.19 4.53
C LEU A 29 1.10 15.00 5.15
N LYS A 30 1.25 15.21 6.47
CA LYS A 30 2.51 14.95 7.17
C LYS A 30 2.96 13.51 7.04
N HIS A 31 2.03 12.56 7.18
CA HIS A 31 2.32 11.13 7.01
C HIS A 31 2.75 10.81 5.57
N LYS A 32 2.06 11.34 4.56
CA LYS A 32 2.39 11.12 3.14
C LYS A 32 3.73 11.71 2.72
N SER A 33 4.13 12.82 3.33
CA SER A 33 5.41 13.49 3.07
C SER A 33 6.60 12.86 3.79
N GLN A 34 6.37 11.87 4.67
CA GLN A 34 7.47 11.14 5.31
C GLN A 34 8.26 10.36 4.23
N PRO A 35 9.60 10.42 4.27
CA PRO A 35 10.41 9.63 3.35
C PRO A 35 10.07 8.15 3.52
N LYS A 36 9.70 7.49 2.43
CA LYS A 36 9.42 6.05 2.46
C LYS A 36 10.71 5.34 2.86
N LYS A 37 10.69 4.65 3.99
CA LYS A 37 11.79 3.76 4.37
C LYS A 37 11.95 2.70 3.28
N PRO A 38 13.19 2.35 2.88
CA PRO A 38 13.40 1.26 1.96
C PRO A 38 12.74 0.00 2.54
N ARG A 39 11.99 -0.72 1.70
CA ARG A 39 11.41 -2.00 2.11
C ARG A 39 12.55 -2.97 2.38
N ARG A 40 12.43 -3.77 3.45
CA ARG A 40 13.34 -4.90 3.66
C ARG A 40 13.14 -5.88 2.51
N SER A 41 14.23 -6.49 2.07
CA SER A 41 14.16 -7.60 1.12
C SER A 41 13.37 -8.75 1.74
N LEU A 42 12.49 -9.37 0.96
CA LEU A 42 11.84 -10.62 1.33
C LEU A 42 12.69 -11.84 0.97
N TYR A 43 13.83 -11.63 0.30
CA TYR A 43 14.78 -12.69 0.00
C TYR A 43 15.25 -13.35 1.30
N GLY A 44 15.18 -14.68 1.35
CA GLY A 44 15.54 -15.47 2.53
C GLY A 44 14.46 -15.58 3.60
N LEU A 45 13.26 -15.02 3.42
CA LEU A 45 12.18 -15.15 4.41
C LEU A 45 11.85 -16.60 4.79
N TRP A 46 12.08 -17.55 3.88
CA TRP A 46 11.79 -18.97 4.06
C TRP A 46 13.04 -19.84 4.23
N SER A 47 14.24 -19.25 4.37
CA SER A 47 15.49 -20.03 4.48
C SER A 47 15.49 -20.97 5.69
N ASP A 48 14.82 -20.57 6.77
CA ASP A 48 14.87 -21.28 8.05
C ASP A 48 13.78 -22.34 8.19
N LEU A 49 12.90 -22.45 7.19
CA LEU A 49 11.80 -23.42 7.21
C LEU A 49 12.23 -24.82 6.74
N GLY A 50 13.44 -24.96 6.20
CA GLY A 50 13.93 -26.24 5.68
C GLY A 50 13.08 -26.81 4.54
N ILE A 51 12.34 -25.96 3.82
CA ILE A 51 11.48 -26.37 2.71
C ILE A 51 12.34 -26.45 1.45
N GLU A 52 12.50 -27.66 0.92
CA GLU A 52 13.07 -27.89 -0.39
C GLU A 52 11.93 -27.94 -1.41
N ILE A 53 11.78 -26.89 -2.21
CA ILE A 53 10.80 -26.87 -3.30
C ILE A 53 11.46 -27.49 -4.53
N THR A 54 10.97 -28.66 -4.96
CA THR A 54 11.46 -29.34 -6.15
C THR A 54 10.73 -28.88 -7.41
N GLU A 55 11.29 -29.20 -8.58
CA GLU A 55 10.60 -28.93 -9.86
C GLU A 55 9.26 -29.66 -9.96
N THR A 56 9.16 -30.87 -9.39
CA THR A 56 7.93 -31.66 -9.36
C THR A 56 6.86 -30.94 -8.55
N ASP A 57 7.19 -30.45 -7.35
CA ASP A 57 6.24 -29.71 -6.49
C ASP A 57 5.65 -28.50 -7.22
N ILE A 58 6.49 -27.78 -7.99
CA ILE A 58 6.07 -26.62 -8.77
C ILE A 58 5.17 -27.04 -9.95
N ALA A 59 5.52 -28.13 -10.64
CA ALA A 59 4.75 -28.64 -11.77
C ALA A 59 3.36 -29.11 -11.33
N GLU A 60 3.27 -29.83 -10.22
CA GLU A 60 2.02 -30.28 -9.62
C GLU A 60 1.16 -29.09 -9.19
N ALA A 61 1.71 -28.16 -8.40
CA ALA A 61 0.98 -26.98 -7.96
C ALA A 61 0.48 -26.12 -9.15
N ARG A 62 1.29 -26.00 -10.22
CA ARG A 62 0.88 -25.30 -11.44
C ARG A 62 -0.26 -26.02 -12.15
N GLN A 63 -0.19 -27.34 -12.26
CA GLN A 63 -1.22 -28.14 -12.93
C GLN A 63 -2.53 -28.15 -12.13
N GLU A 64 -2.48 -28.25 -10.81
CA GLU A 64 -3.66 -28.17 -9.94
C GLU A 64 -4.35 -26.82 -10.06
N MET A 65 -3.59 -25.73 -9.97
CA MET A 65 -4.14 -24.37 -9.91
C MET A 65 -4.52 -23.83 -11.29
N TRP A 66 -3.78 -24.22 -12.34
CA TRP A 66 -3.88 -23.60 -13.67
C TRP A 66 -4.04 -24.61 -14.81
N GLY A 67 -4.16 -25.91 -14.53
CA GLY A 67 -4.31 -26.94 -15.57
C GLY A 67 -5.56 -26.74 -16.44
N ASN A 68 -6.63 -26.22 -15.84
CA ASN A 68 -7.88 -25.85 -16.53
C ASN A 68 -7.96 -24.35 -16.87
N PHE A 69 -6.85 -23.62 -16.80
CA PHE A 69 -6.87 -22.19 -17.10
C PHE A 69 -7.28 -21.97 -18.57
N PRO A 70 -8.30 -21.14 -18.85
CA PRO A 70 -8.81 -20.96 -20.20
C PRO A 70 -7.72 -20.37 -21.11
N LYS A 71 -7.39 -21.09 -22.18
CA LYS A 71 -6.36 -20.67 -23.15
C LYS A 71 -6.91 -19.78 -24.27
N ASP A 72 -8.23 -19.85 -24.49
CA ASP A 72 -8.92 -19.15 -25.56
C ASP A 72 -9.72 -17.96 -25.03
N ILE A 73 -9.06 -17.05 -24.31
CA ILE A 73 -9.66 -15.77 -23.93
C ILE A 73 -9.30 -14.76 -25.03
N PRO A 74 -10.27 -14.25 -25.82
CA PRO A 74 -9.99 -13.16 -26.74
C PRO A 74 -9.58 -11.91 -25.95
N LEU A 75 -8.43 -11.33 -26.30
CA LEU A 75 -7.88 -10.10 -25.72
C LEU A 75 -8.69 -8.86 -26.08
#